data_AF-A0A2V7TA01-F1
#
_entry.id   AF-A0A2V7TA01-F1
#
_cell.length_a   1.000
_cell.length_b   1.000
_cell.length_c   1.000
_cell.angle_alpha   90.00
_cell.angle_beta   90.00
_cell.angle_gamma   90.00
#
_symmetry.space_group_name_H-M   'P 1'
#
loop_
_entity.id
_entity.type
_entity.pdbx_description
1 polymer ?
#
loop_
_entity_poly.entity_id
_entity_poly.type
_entity_poly.pdbx_seq_one_letter_code
_entity_poly.pdbx_strand_id
1 'polypeptide(L)'
;MAAAQTGNGAPSGSHYNLNIIGVSHDKNPNMNGNGSGNVIFVDLGTRTGDAVTTKILLSQAADGVFEVLDKNGTDGEASFSLPVPGTYTVWARALGKPGGQSKIATCATFVDPITGEATILCSTDNEVFVRGTGKSKFRDVTSALTTITLVPGSPAQLACGTPSVSLFATCLQDFLWQYDNNGLKLLQMRFYPS
;
A
#
# COMPACT_ATOMS: atom_id res chain seq x y z
N MET A 1 16.06 -12.75 13.34
CA MET A 1 17.22 -11.94 13.81
C MET A 1 16.86 -10.48 13.60
N ALA A 2 17.01 -9.60 14.60
CA ALA A 2 16.67 -8.18 14.43
C ALA A 2 17.72 -7.50 13.53
N ALA A 3 17.33 -7.05 12.34
CA ALA A 3 18.23 -6.37 11.42
C ALA A 3 18.60 -4.98 11.99
N ALA A 4 19.90 -4.68 12.03
CA ALA A 4 20.42 -3.42 12.56
C ALA A 4 19.90 -2.22 11.76
N GLN A 5 19.33 -1.22 12.45
CA GLN A 5 18.84 0.00 11.80
C GLN A 5 20.02 0.86 11.30
N THR A 6 19.93 1.34 10.06
CA THR A 6 20.94 2.20 9.43
C THR A 6 20.61 3.69 9.63
N GLY A 7 21.53 4.60 9.25
CA GLY A 7 21.35 6.05 9.43
C GLY A 7 20.12 6.68 8.75
N ASN A 8 19.43 5.95 7.87
CA ASN A 8 18.17 6.36 7.25
C ASN A 8 16.90 5.84 7.97
N GLY A 9 17.06 5.10 9.07
CA GLY A 9 15.97 4.52 9.87
C GLY A 9 15.50 3.13 9.42
N ALA A 10 15.92 2.64 8.26
CA ALA A 10 15.52 1.31 7.77
C ALA A 10 16.48 0.21 8.24
N PRO A 11 16.01 -1.05 8.34
CA PRO A 11 16.86 -2.21 8.52
C PRO A 11 17.96 -2.31 7.46
N SER A 12 19.08 -2.94 7.82
CA SER A 12 20.11 -3.37 6.87
C SER A 12 19.74 -4.73 6.24
N GLY A 13 20.34 -5.04 5.09
CA GLY A 13 20.17 -6.34 4.41
C GLY A 13 19.42 -6.27 3.07
N SER A 14 19.20 -7.45 2.49
CA SER A 14 18.46 -7.61 1.24
C SER A 14 17.02 -7.14 1.41
N HIS A 15 16.51 -6.41 0.43
CA HIS A 15 15.15 -5.90 0.45
C HIS A 15 14.64 -5.67 -0.97
N TYR A 16 13.32 -5.80 -1.13
CA TYR A 16 12.63 -5.30 -2.31
C TYR A 16 12.30 -3.82 -2.11
N ASN A 17 12.58 -2.97 -3.09
CA ASN A 17 12.19 -1.56 -3.06
C ASN A 17 10.97 -1.36 -3.97
N LEU A 18 9.92 -0.70 -3.48
CA LEU A 18 8.81 -0.20 -4.29
C LEU A 18 8.76 1.32 -4.18
N ASN A 19 8.60 2.01 -5.30
CA ASN A 19 8.39 3.46 -5.32
C ASN A 19 7.00 3.77 -5.86
N ILE A 20 6.18 4.48 -5.07
CA ILE A 20 4.92 5.05 -5.54
C ILE A 20 5.18 6.52 -5.87
N ILE A 21 5.07 6.89 -7.14
CA ILE A 21 5.50 8.19 -7.67
C ILE A 21 4.29 8.99 -8.16
N GLY A 22 4.06 10.13 -7.52
CA GLY A 22 3.04 11.09 -7.95
C GLY A 22 3.48 11.85 -9.20
N VAL A 23 2.70 11.75 -10.27
CA VAL A 23 3.00 12.39 -11.57
C VAL A 23 1.94 13.41 -11.96
N SER A 24 2.35 14.49 -12.63
CA SER A 24 1.45 15.58 -13.06
C SER A 24 0.78 15.34 -14.41
N HIS A 25 1.15 14.26 -15.09
CA HIS A 25 0.61 13.86 -16.38
C HIS A 25 0.39 12.36 -16.36
N ASP A 26 -0.74 11.96 -16.93
CA ASP A 26 -1.12 10.56 -17.10
C ASP A 26 0.01 9.80 -17.79
N LYS A 27 0.18 8.55 -17.39
CA LYS A 27 1.13 7.65 -18.02
C LYS A 27 0.47 6.92 -19.17
N ASN A 28 1.31 6.45 -20.10
CA ASN A 28 0.83 5.61 -21.19
C ASN A 28 0.16 4.36 -20.59
N PRO A 29 -1.08 4.02 -20.98
CA PRO A 29 -1.80 2.86 -20.44
C PRO A 29 -1.07 1.53 -20.69
N ASN A 30 -0.19 1.44 -21.69
CA ASN A 30 0.55 0.21 -22.01
C ASN A 30 1.94 0.18 -21.36
N MET A 31 2.00 0.28 -20.04
CA MET A 31 3.22 0.15 -19.23
C MET A 31 3.44 -1.28 -18.71
N ASN A 32 2.77 -2.27 -19.32
CA ASN A 32 2.80 -3.66 -18.87
C ASN A 32 4.21 -4.25 -18.96
N GLY A 33 4.74 -4.66 -17.80
CA GLY A 33 5.75 -5.72 -17.63
C GLY A 33 7.19 -5.49 -18.11
N ASN A 34 7.47 -4.66 -19.12
CA ASN A 34 8.81 -4.66 -19.77
C ASN A 34 9.72 -3.47 -19.47
N GLY A 35 9.27 -2.52 -18.64
CA GLY A 35 10.12 -1.42 -18.17
C GLY A 35 10.89 -1.80 -16.91
N SER A 36 12.20 -1.58 -16.88
CA SER A 36 13.02 -1.75 -15.67
C SER A 36 12.54 -0.84 -14.53
N GLY A 37 12.30 -1.42 -13.33
CA GLY A 37 12.06 -0.68 -12.09
C GLY A 37 10.77 -1.03 -11.35
N ASN A 38 10.88 -1.22 -10.04
CA ASN A 38 9.78 -1.51 -9.12
C ASN A 38 9.04 -0.22 -8.75
N VAL A 39 8.18 0.26 -9.64
CA VAL A 39 7.54 1.58 -9.56
C VAL A 39 6.06 1.48 -9.91
N ILE A 40 5.23 2.18 -9.14
CA ILE A 40 3.83 2.49 -9.47
C ILE A 40 3.72 4.00 -9.63
N PHE A 41 3.18 4.47 -10.75
CA PHE A 41 2.85 5.86 -10.98
C PHE A 41 1.41 6.11 -10.58
N VAL A 42 1.17 7.20 -9.86
CA VAL A 42 -0.17 7.59 -9.42
C VAL A 42 -0.39 9.05 -9.72
N ASP A 43 -1.65 9.43 -9.83
CA ASP A 43 -2.00 10.83 -10.01
C ASP A 43 -1.48 11.68 -8.85
N LEU A 44 -1.13 12.93 -9.16
CA LEU A 44 -0.63 13.89 -8.18
C LEU A 44 -1.75 14.87 -7.83
N GLY A 45 -2.27 14.85 -6.61
CA GLY A 45 -3.44 15.66 -6.22
C GLY A 45 -3.35 17.18 -6.48
N THR A 46 -2.14 17.75 -6.54
CA THR A 46 -1.98 19.17 -6.96
C THR A 46 -2.35 19.43 -8.42
N ARG A 47 -2.56 18.39 -9.24
CA ARG A 47 -3.02 18.47 -10.64
C ARG A 47 -4.51 18.82 -10.71
N THR A 48 -5.31 18.28 -9.80
CA THR A 48 -6.78 18.38 -9.80
C THR A 48 -7.31 19.38 -8.78
N GLY A 49 -6.48 19.79 -7.80
CA GLY A 49 -6.89 20.65 -6.69
C GLY A 49 -7.40 19.87 -5.47
N ASP A 50 -7.60 18.55 -5.63
CA ASP A 50 -8.12 17.63 -4.62
C ASP A 50 -7.16 16.43 -4.41
N ALA A 51 -7.35 15.70 -3.31
CA ALA A 51 -6.72 14.40 -3.16
C ALA A 51 -7.22 13.45 -4.26
N VAL A 52 -6.29 12.78 -4.94
CA VAL A 52 -6.59 11.76 -5.97
C VAL A 52 -6.34 10.39 -5.37
N THR A 53 -7.31 9.49 -5.54
CA THR A 53 -7.27 8.15 -4.97
C THR A 53 -6.92 7.15 -6.07
N THR A 54 -5.90 6.34 -5.82
CA THR A 54 -5.55 5.16 -6.63
C THR A 54 -5.81 3.91 -5.81
N LYS A 55 -6.47 2.91 -6.39
CA LYS A 55 -6.57 1.56 -5.81
C LYS A 55 -5.40 0.73 -6.29
N ILE A 56 -4.53 0.32 -5.38
CA ILE A 56 -3.45 -0.62 -5.68
C ILE A 56 -3.94 -2.01 -5.31
N LEU A 57 -4.43 -2.77 -6.29
CA LEU A 57 -4.94 -4.12 -6.13
C LEU A 57 -3.82 -5.06 -5.67
N LEU A 58 -4.12 -5.89 -4.68
CA LEU A 58 -3.15 -6.78 -4.06
C LEU A 58 -3.49 -8.24 -4.35
N SER A 59 -2.50 -8.99 -4.81
CA SER A 59 -2.58 -10.44 -4.97
C SER A 59 -1.50 -11.11 -4.13
N GLN A 60 -1.80 -12.34 -3.69
CA GLN A 60 -0.85 -13.15 -2.94
C GLN A 60 0.04 -13.92 -3.92
N ALA A 61 1.35 -13.74 -3.80
CA ALA A 61 2.36 -14.49 -4.55
C ALA A 61 2.55 -15.89 -3.93
N ALA A 62 2.35 -16.94 -4.72
CA ALA A 62 2.53 -18.31 -4.28
C ALA A 62 4.02 -18.70 -4.09
N ASP A 63 4.92 -18.04 -4.81
CA ASP A 63 6.36 -18.27 -4.80
C ASP A 63 7.13 -17.35 -3.83
N GLY A 64 6.42 -16.47 -3.12
CA GLY A 64 7.02 -15.53 -2.19
C GLY A 64 7.78 -14.37 -2.86
N VAL A 65 7.46 -14.05 -4.11
CA VAL A 65 8.08 -12.94 -4.85
C VAL A 65 7.25 -11.66 -4.74
N PHE A 66 7.95 -10.53 -4.67
CA PHE A 66 7.35 -9.19 -4.80
C PHE A 66 7.37 -8.77 -6.26
N GLU A 67 6.24 -8.38 -6.82
CA GLU A 67 6.15 -8.01 -8.24
C GLU A 67 5.14 -6.89 -8.49
N VAL A 68 5.54 -5.84 -9.21
CA VAL A 68 4.59 -4.86 -9.73
C VAL A 68 3.96 -5.42 -11.00
N LEU A 69 2.68 -5.76 -10.90
CA LEU A 69 1.90 -6.35 -11.98
C LEU A 69 1.36 -5.26 -12.92
N ASP A 70 1.00 -4.10 -12.36
CA ASP A 70 0.63 -2.92 -13.12
C ASP A 70 1.20 -1.65 -12.47
N LYS A 71 1.88 -0.85 -13.30
CA LYS A 71 2.56 0.37 -12.90
C LYS A 71 1.69 1.62 -13.07
N ASN A 72 0.58 1.55 -13.81
CA ASN A 72 -0.19 2.72 -14.21
C ASN A 72 -1.38 3.03 -13.28
N GLY A 73 -1.13 3.50 -12.07
CA GLY A 73 -2.18 4.03 -11.19
C GLY A 73 -2.81 5.37 -11.59
N THR A 74 -2.48 5.94 -12.76
CA THR A 74 -3.02 7.25 -13.20
C THR A 74 -4.42 7.14 -13.83
N ASP A 75 -4.87 5.93 -14.14
CA ASP A 75 -6.26 5.64 -14.54
C ASP A 75 -7.16 5.25 -13.36
N GLY A 76 -6.62 5.29 -12.14
CA GLY A 76 -7.32 4.99 -10.90
C GLY A 76 -6.96 3.63 -10.30
N GLU A 77 -6.32 2.72 -11.04
CA GLU A 77 -5.98 1.37 -10.55
C GLU A 77 -4.54 0.99 -10.89
N ALA A 78 -3.88 0.28 -9.97
CA ALA A 78 -2.58 -0.35 -10.19
C ALA A 78 -2.60 -1.72 -9.51
N SER A 79 -1.57 -2.54 -9.69
CA SER A 79 -1.54 -3.85 -9.02
C SER A 79 -0.16 -4.30 -8.60
N PHE A 80 -0.11 -4.96 -7.44
CA PHE A 80 1.11 -5.41 -6.78
C PHE A 80 0.90 -6.79 -6.17
N SER A 81 1.81 -7.71 -6.49
CA SER A 81 1.88 -9.05 -5.92
C SER A 81 2.82 -9.06 -4.72
N LEU A 82 2.35 -9.66 -3.63
CA LEU A 82 3.02 -9.69 -2.33
C LEU A 82 3.11 -11.13 -1.80
N PRO A 83 4.20 -11.52 -1.13
CA PRO A 83 4.27 -12.78 -0.38
C PRO A 83 3.21 -12.86 0.73
N VAL A 84 3.12 -14.03 1.37
CA VAL A 84 2.27 -14.22 2.54
C VAL A 84 2.67 -13.24 3.66
N PRO A 85 1.74 -12.43 4.20
CA PRO A 85 2.01 -11.58 5.36
C PRO A 85 2.66 -12.34 6.53
N GLY A 86 3.53 -11.65 7.26
CA GLY A 86 4.32 -12.27 8.33
C GLY A 86 5.63 -12.91 7.86
N THR A 87 5.86 -13.03 6.54
CA THR A 87 7.16 -13.44 5.97
C THR A 87 8.07 -12.26 5.63
N TYR A 88 7.63 -11.02 5.88
CA TYR A 88 8.39 -9.80 5.63
C TYR A 88 7.94 -8.66 6.55
N THR A 89 8.80 -7.64 6.66
CA THR A 89 8.46 -6.34 7.25
C THR A 89 8.45 -5.24 6.20
N VAL A 90 7.60 -4.23 6.39
CA VAL A 90 7.41 -3.11 5.47
C VAL A 90 7.87 -1.82 6.14
N TRP A 91 8.76 -1.10 5.46
CA TRP A 91 9.31 0.16 5.91
C TRP A 91 9.10 1.23 4.87
N ALA A 92 8.57 2.39 5.25
CA ALA A 92 8.20 3.42 4.29
C ALA A 92 8.63 4.83 4.72
N ARG A 93 8.83 5.71 3.74
CA ARG A 93 9.10 7.14 3.95
C ARG A 93 8.67 8.03 2.79
N ALA A 94 8.34 9.27 3.13
CA ALA A 94 8.04 10.33 2.16
C ALA A 94 9.31 10.93 1.56
N LEU A 95 9.41 11.01 0.23
CA LEU A 95 10.50 11.60 -0.52
C LEU A 95 10.06 12.67 -1.55
N GLY A 96 11.03 13.37 -2.14
CA GLY A 96 10.81 14.38 -3.18
C GLY A 96 10.61 15.81 -2.65
N LYS A 97 9.89 16.64 -3.42
CA LYS A 97 9.67 18.05 -3.08
C LYS A 97 8.80 18.17 -1.80
N PRO A 98 9.18 19.03 -0.82
CA PRO A 98 8.35 19.34 0.34
C PRO A 98 6.97 19.90 0.03
N GLY A 99 6.02 19.68 0.93
CA GLY A 99 4.66 20.23 0.90
C GLY A 99 3.56 19.26 0.45
N GLY A 100 3.93 18.04 0.05
CA GLY A 100 2.96 17.00 -0.32
C GLY A 100 2.72 16.00 0.80
N GLN A 101 1.57 15.35 0.78
CA GLN A 101 1.24 14.24 1.67
C GLN A 101 0.51 13.12 0.95
N SER A 102 0.53 11.92 1.54
CA SER A 102 -0.34 10.83 1.12
C SER A 102 -0.89 10.07 2.32
N LYS A 103 -2.01 9.38 2.11
CA LYS A 103 -2.59 8.42 3.03
C LYS A 103 -2.66 7.08 2.32
N ILE A 104 -2.34 6.00 3.03
CA ILE A 104 -2.50 4.64 2.54
C ILE A 104 -3.25 3.81 3.59
N ALA A 105 -4.27 3.09 3.15
CA ALA A 105 -5.07 2.20 4.00
C ALA A 105 -5.22 0.84 3.31
N THR A 106 -5.14 -0.25 4.09
CA THR A 106 -5.44 -1.60 3.59
C THR A 106 -6.95 -1.79 3.58
N CYS A 107 -7.50 -2.14 2.43
CA CYS A 107 -8.93 -2.34 2.22
C CYS A 107 -9.18 -3.71 1.58
N ALA A 108 -10.41 -4.19 1.71
CA ALA A 108 -10.88 -5.42 1.08
C ALA A 108 -12.40 -5.37 0.91
N THR A 109 -12.92 -6.24 0.07
CA THR A 109 -14.35 -6.48 -0.07
C THR A 109 -14.79 -7.50 0.96
N PHE A 110 -15.82 -7.14 1.73
CA PHE A 110 -16.60 -8.06 2.55
C PHE A 110 -17.89 -8.40 1.82
N VAL A 111 -18.19 -9.69 1.71
CA VAL A 111 -19.47 -10.19 1.21
C VAL A 111 -20.27 -10.67 2.40
N ASP A 112 -21.39 -10.01 2.68
CA ASP A 112 -22.26 -10.40 3.78
C ASP A 112 -22.83 -11.80 3.51
N PRO A 113 -22.59 -12.79 4.39
CA PRO A 113 -23.03 -14.17 4.15
C PRO A 113 -24.54 -14.37 4.25
N ILE A 114 -25.27 -13.40 4.81
CA ILE A 114 -26.73 -13.41 4.97
C ILE A 114 -27.39 -12.74 3.76
N THR A 115 -26.91 -11.54 3.37
CA THR A 115 -27.54 -10.75 2.30
C THR A 115 -26.91 -10.98 0.92
N GLY A 116 -25.68 -11.47 0.87
CA GLY A 116 -24.87 -11.57 -0.36
C GLY A 116 -24.33 -10.22 -0.86
N GLU A 117 -24.48 -9.15 -0.09
CA GLU A 117 -24.05 -7.80 -0.49
C GLU A 117 -22.53 -7.64 -0.35
N ALA A 118 -21.89 -7.14 -1.41
CA ALA A 118 -20.46 -6.86 -1.43
C ALA A 118 -20.20 -5.39 -1.07
N THR A 119 -19.38 -5.16 -0.04
CA THR A 119 -19.00 -3.82 0.42
C THR A 119 -17.50 -3.70 0.58
N ILE A 120 -16.91 -2.62 0.07
CA ILE A 120 -15.49 -2.31 0.33
C ILE A 120 -15.40 -1.72 1.73
N LEU A 121 -14.56 -2.33 2.57
CA LEU A 121 -14.18 -1.80 3.86
C LEU A 121 -12.68 -1.49 3.88
N CYS A 122 -12.31 -0.45 4.60
CA CYS A 122 -10.92 -0.08 4.81
C CYS A 122 -10.57 -0.20 6.29
N SER A 123 -9.34 -0.62 6.55
CA SER A 123 -8.77 -0.69 7.89
C SER A 123 -8.89 0.65 8.60
N THR A 124 -9.25 0.60 9.87
CA THR A 124 -9.20 1.77 10.76
C THR A 124 -7.76 2.18 11.09
N ASP A 125 -6.81 1.25 10.95
CA ASP A 125 -5.38 1.53 10.99
C ASP A 125 -4.87 1.89 9.59
N ASN A 126 -4.22 3.05 9.47
CA ASN A 126 -3.75 3.60 8.20
C ASN A 126 -2.49 4.44 8.40
N GLU A 127 -1.71 4.63 7.34
CA GLU A 127 -0.47 5.40 7.39
C GLU A 127 -0.59 6.71 6.63
N VAL A 128 -0.16 7.80 7.27
CA VAL A 128 -0.07 9.13 6.66
C VAL A 128 1.38 9.52 6.49
N PHE A 129 1.75 9.95 5.29
CA PHE A 129 3.10 10.35 4.93
C PHE A 129 3.11 11.81 4.55
N VAL A 130 3.69 12.67 5.38
CA VAL A 130 3.87 14.09 5.09
C VAL A 130 5.31 14.35 4.70
N ARG A 131 5.55 15.01 3.56
CA ARG A 131 6.89 15.41 3.14
C ARG A 131 7.23 16.81 3.64
N GLY A 132 7.95 16.85 4.76
CA GLY A 132 8.60 18.06 5.28
C GLY A 132 9.91 18.43 4.57
N THR A 133 10.57 19.47 5.09
CA THR A 133 11.93 19.86 4.69
C THR A 133 12.97 18.94 5.35
N GLY A 134 14.18 18.91 4.80
CA GLY A 134 15.29 18.12 5.37
C GLY A 134 15.26 16.62 5.04
N LYS A 135 15.95 15.83 5.88
CA LYS A 135 16.14 14.39 5.68
C LYS A 135 14.91 13.62 6.17
N SER A 136 14.41 12.71 5.33
CA SER A 136 13.31 11.80 5.66
C SER A 136 13.84 10.42 6.08
N LYS A 137 13.27 9.86 7.15
CA LYS A 137 13.62 8.54 7.69
C LYS A 137 12.52 7.52 7.41
N PHE A 138 12.92 6.28 7.24
CA PHE A 138 12.00 5.15 7.22
C PHE A 138 11.41 4.93 8.61
N ARG A 139 10.16 4.47 8.62
CA ARG A 139 9.49 3.91 9.80
C ARG A 139 8.88 2.56 9.42
N ASP A 140 8.70 1.71 10.41
CA ASP A 140 7.98 0.45 10.27
C ASP A 140 6.49 0.76 10.07
N VAL A 141 5.92 0.20 9.01
CA VAL A 141 4.49 0.31 8.64
C VAL A 141 3.90 -1.08 8.38
N THR A 142 4.56 -2.13 8.86
CA THR A 142 4.20 -3.52 8.59
C THR A 142 2.76 -3.80 9.00
N SER A 143 2.37 -3.44 10.22
CA SER A 143 1.01 -3.69 10.73
C SER A 143 -0.05 -3.05 9.82
N ALA A 144 0.04 -1.74 9.58
CA ALA A 144 -0.97 -1.01 8.82
C ALA A 144 -1.13 -1.48 7.36
N LEU A 145 -0.06 -2.01 6.75
CA LEU A 145 -0.06 -2.45 5.34
C LEU A 145 -0.24 -3.96 5.14
N THR A 146 -0.22 -4.75 6.22
CA THR A 146 -0.37 -6.22 6.14
C THR A 146 -1.51 -6.74 7.01
N THR A 147 -2.26 -5.86 7.66
CA THR A 147 -3.44 -6.21 8.47
C THR A 147 -4.61 -5.29 8.14
N ILE A 148 -5.83 -5.76 8.42
CA ILE A 148 -7.05 -4.98 8.36
C ILE A 148 -7.67 -4.98 9.75
N THR A 149 -7.72 -3.80 10.37
CA THR A 149 -8.43 -3.59 11.64
C THR A 149 -9.88 -3.24 11.35
N LEU A 150 -10.77 -4.16 11.70
CA LEU A 150 -12.22 -4.08 11.47
C LEU A 150 -12.91 -3.24 12.54
N VAL A 151 -13.98 -2.56 12.16
CA VAL A 151 -14.78 -1.77 13.10
C VAL A 151 -15.49 -2.70 14.09
N PRO A 152 -15.38 -2.46 15.42
CA PRO A 152 -16.07 -3.26 16.42
C PRO A 152 -17.59 -3.29 16.20
N GLY A 153 -18.19 -4.47 16.25
CA GLY A 153 -19.62 -4.70 16.04
C GLY A 153 -20.07 -4.70 14.57
N SER A 154 -19.16 -4.48 13.61
CA SER A 154 -19.50 -4.57 12.19
C SER A 154 -19.80 -6.01 11.75
N PRO A 155 -20.64 -6.22 10.71
CA PRO A 155 -20.88 -7.55 10.14
C PRO A 155 -19.57 -8.29 9.77
N ALA A 156 -18.61 -7.56 9.21
CA ALA A 156 -17.30 -8.11 8.86
C ALA A 156 -16.52 -8.60 10.09
N GLN A 157 -16.51 -7.84 11.19
CA GLN A 157 -15.82 -8.24 12.42
C GLN A 157 -16.47 -9.47 13.07
N LEU A 158 -17.80 -9.58 13.00
CA LEU A 158 -18.53 -10.75 13.47
C LEU A 158 -18.27 -11.98 12.59
N ALA A 159 -18.25 -11.80 11.26
CA ALA A 159 -17.97 -12.87 10.30
C ALA A 159 -16.53 -13.39 10.37
N CYS A 160 -15.55 -12.49 10.53
CA CYS A 160 -14.14 -12.86 10.68
C CYS A 160 -13.79 -13.36 12.10
N GLY A 161 -14.64 -13.11 13.10
CA GLY A 161 -14.45 -13.58 14.48
C GLY A 161 -13.36 -12.86 15.28
N THR A 162 -12.71 -11.85 14.72
CA THR A 162 -11.61 -11.08 15.35
C THR A 162 -11.66 -9.61 14.90
N PRO A 163 -11.26 -8.65 15.75
CA PRO A 163 -11.20 -7.24 15.37
C PRO A 163 -10.06 -6.91 14.39
N SER A 164 -9.11 -7.82 14.19
CA SER A 164 -8.02 -7.63 13.24
C SER A 164 -7.72 -8.92 12.50
N VAL A 165 -7.58 -8.83 11.18
CA VAL A 165 -7.25 -9.95 10.30
C VAL A 165 -6.01 -9.64 9.48
N SER A 166 -5.27 -10.69 9.09
CA SER A 166 -4.18 -10.56 8.13
C SER A 166 -4.71 -10.13 6.76
N LEU A 167 -3.88 -9.42 5.98
CA LEU A 167 -4.06 -9.31 4.54
C LEU A 167 -4.20 -10.73 3.94
N PHE A 168 -5.12 -10.90 3.00
CA PHE A 168 -5.52 -12.20 2.43
C PHE A 168 -6.25 -13.17 3.38
N ALA A 169 -6.83 -12.67 4.47
CA ALA A 169 -7.72 -13.48 5.29
C ALA A 169 -8.95 -13.97 4.50
N THR A 170 -9.27 -15.25 4.62
CA THR A 170 -10.31 -15.92 3.82
C THR A 170 -11.74 -15.42 4.05
N CYS A 171 -11.98 -14.64 5.11
CA CYS A 171 -13.26 -13.99 5.37
C CYS A 171 -13.49 -12.70 4.54
N LEU A 172 -12.48 -12.28 3.77
CA LEU A 172 -12.50 -11.10 2.90
C LEU A 172 -11.96 -11.47 1.50
N GLN A 173 -12.22 -10.63 0.51
CA GLN A 173 -11.75 -10.80 -0.87
C GLN A 173 -11.35 -9.45 -1.48
N ASP A 174 -10.83 -9.44 -2.71
CA ASP A 174 -10.51 -8.23 -3.48
C ASP A 174 -9.69 -7.18 -2.69
N PHE A 175 -8.54 -7.62 -2.18
CA PHE A 175 -7.67 -6.81 -1.34
C PHE A 175 -6.99 -5.69 -2.14
N LEU A 176 -6.87 -4.51 -1.53
CA LEU A 176 -6.21 -3.36 -2.13
C LEU A 176 -5.56 -2.47 -1.08
N TRP A 177 -4.54 -1.72 -1.48
CA TRP A 177 -4.16 -0.50 -0.78
C TRP A 177 -4.86 0.69 -1.42
N GLN A 178 -5.70 1.39 -0.66
CA GLN A 178 -6.27 2.65 -1.09
C GLN A 178 -5.26 3.75 -0.81
N TYR A 179 -4.74 4.34 -1.88
CA TYR A 179 -3.69 5.35 -1.82
C TYR A 179 -4.24 6.72 -2.21
N ASP A 180 -4.40 7.61 -1.23
CA ASP A 180 -4.82 8.98 -1.45
C ASP A 180 -3.59 9.88 -1.57
N ASN A 181 -3.36 10.45 -2.74
CA ASN A 181 -2.22 11.33 -2.99
C ASN A 181 -2.62 12.81 -2.96
N ASN A 182 -2.24 13.52 -1.92
CA ASN A 182 -2.37 14.97 -1.83
C ASN A 182 -1.00 15.64 -2.06
N GLY A 183 -0.47 15.47 -3.28
CA GLY A 183 0.74 16.16 -3.73
C GLY A 183 2.07 15.52 -3.33
N LEU A 184 2.08 14.33 -2.72
CA LEU A 184 3.32 13.62 -2.43
C LEU A 184 4.00 13.16 -3.73
N LYS A 185 5.28 13.47 -3.86
CA LYS A 185 6.07 13.15 -5.07
C LYS A 185 6.56 11.72 -5.11
N LEU A 186 6.99 11.18 -3.97
CA LEU A 186 7.50 9.83 -3.87
C LEU A 186 7.20 9.27 -2.49
N LEU A 187 6.49 8.16 -2.42
CA LEU A 187 6.52 7.26 -1.28
C LEU A 187 7.49 6.13 -1.61
N GLN A 188 8.58 6.03 -0.85
CA GLN A 188 9.53 4.93 -0.99
C GLN A 188 9.22 3.88 0.07
N MET A 189 9.03 2.64 -0.37
CA MET A 189 8.75 1.48 0.48
C MET A 189 9.86 0.44 0.30
N ARG A 190 10.18 -0.26 1.38
CA ARG A 190 11.14 -1.35 1.42
C ARG A 190 10.52 -2.54 2.14
N PHE A 191 10.66 -3.71 1.54
CA PHE A 191 10.18 -4.98 2.07
C PHE A 191 11.38 -5.84 2.40
N TYR A 192 11.49 -6.23 3.66
CA TYR A 192 12.58 -7.05 4.16
C TYR A 192 12.01 -8.44 4.48
N PRO A 193 12.37 -9.49 3.73
CA PRO A 193 12.03 -10.87 4.07
C PRO A 193 12.54 -11.22 5.49
N SER A 194 11.76 -12.02 6.21
CA SER A 194 12.06 -12.49 7.57
C SER A 194 12.89 -13.76 7.60
#